data_AF-A0A150V6R6-F1
#
_entry.id   AF-A0A150V6R6-F1
#
_cell.length_a   1.000
_cell.length_b   1.000
_cell.length_c   1.000
_cell.angle_alpha   90.00
_cell.angle_beta   90.00
_cell.angle_gamma   90.00
#
_symmetry.space_group_name_H-M   'P 1'
#
loop_
_entity.id
_entity.type
_entity.pdbx_description
1 polymer ?
#
loop_
_entity_poly.entity_id
_entity_poly.type
_entity_poly.pdbx_seq_one_letter_code
_entity_poly.pdbx_strand_id
1 'polypeptide(L)'
;MAFKVQPYFRYPSLDLSPPSIRLCRLLPGLPADRIKCELFATSIAAASGTYAALSYTWGSTREARRWIHVDGIPFHAQPNLFDALKGLRNSENELVIWIDAICIDQNNVPERNYQVALMGDIFRNASVVRVWLGPGS
;
A
#
# COMPACT_ATOMS: atom_id res chain seq x y z
N MET A 1 33.58 14.53 -3.65
CA MET A 1 32.60 13.67 -2.96
C MET A 1 31.20 14.17 -3.30
N ALA A 2 30.48 13.49 -4.17
CA ALA A 2 29.09 13.82 -4.47
C ALA A 2 28.19 13.14 -3.44
N PHE A 3 27.51 13.92 -2.60
CA PHE A 3 26.40 13.41 -1.80
C PHE A 3 25.32 12.94 -2.77
N LYS A 4 25.15 11.62 -2.94
CA LYS A 4 23.97 11.09 -3.62
C LYS A 4 22.77 11.43 -2.74
N VAL A 5 22.02 12.47 -3.13
CA VAL A 5 20.70 12.74 -2.55
C VAL A 5 19.89 11.46 -2.73
N GLN A 6 19.47 10.83 -1.62
CA GLN A 6 18.58 9.69 -1.71
C GLN A 6 17.26 10.18 -2.34
N PRO A 7 16.76 9.51 -3.39
CA PRO A 7 15.46 9.84 -3.94
C PRO A 7 14.41 9.66 -2.85
N TYR A 8 13.64 10.71 -2.58
CA TYR A 8 12.45 10.63 -1.75
C TYR A 8 11.34 9.96 -2.55
N PHE A 9 10.52 9.17 -1.87
CA PHE A 9 9.37 8.55 -2.49
C PHE A 9 8.41 9.63 -3.01
N ARG A 10 7.95 9.48 -4.25
CA ARG A 10 6.97 10.36 -4.87
C ARG A 10 5.78 9.53 -5.32
N TYR A 11 4.60 9.97 -4.93
CA TYR A 11 3.37 9.32 -5.33
C TYR A 11 3.06 9.62 -6.81
N PRO A 12 2.59 8.62 -7.58
CA PRO A 12 2.00 8.86 -8.89
C PRO A 12 0.85 9.87 -8.79
N SER A 13 0.77 10.85 -9.71
CA SER A 13 -0.35 11.78 -9.73
C SER A 13 -1.68 11.04 -9.93
N LEU A 14 -2.72 11.45 -9.21
CA LEU A 14 -4.08 10.98 -9.42
C LEU A 14 -4.86 12.03 -10.19
N ASP A 15 -5.48 11.62 -11.30
CA ASP A 15 -6.57 12.41 -11.88
C ASP A 15 -7.82 12.20 -11.02
N LEU A 16 -8.44 13.28 -10.57
CA LEU A 16 -9.62 13.21 -9.69
C LEU A 16 -10.92 13.05 -10.50
N SER A 17 -10.85 13.06 -11.84
CA SER A 17 -11.98 12.84 -12.74
C SER A 17 -11.57 11.99 -13.94
N PRO A 18 -11.89 10.68 -13.98
CA PRO A 18 -12.81 9.95 -13.09
C PRO A 18 -12.20 9.64 -11.71
N PRO A 19 -13.01 9.16 -10.73
CA PRO A 19 -12.49 8.75 -9.43
C PRO A 19 -11.35 7.73 -9.53
N SER A 20 -10.16 8.16 -9.11
CA SER A 20 -8.94 7.38 -9.22
C SER A 20 -8.33 7.05 -7.88
N ILE A 21 -7.65 5.92 -7.84
CA ILE A 21 -6.98 5.34 -6.68
C ILE A 21 -5.59 4.88 -7.07
N ARG A 22 -4.73 4.69 -6.08
CA ARG A 22 -3.49 3.92 -6.27
C ARG A 22 -3.68 2.51 -5.77
N LEU A 23 -3.05 1.55 -6.43
CA LEU A 23 -2.97 0.17 -5.98
C LEU A 23 -1.51 -0.22 -5.76
N CYS A 24 -1.29 -0.98 -4.70
CA CYS A 24 0.01 -1.53 -4.35
C CYS A 24 0.09 -2.94 -4.93
N ARG A 25 1.02 -3.16 -5.87
CA ARG A 25 1.43 -4.50 -6.28
C ARG A 25 2.51 -4.98 -5.33
N LEU A 26 2.16 -5.86 -4.40
CA LEU A 26 3.10 -6.55 -3.53
C LEU A 26 3.81 -7.64 -4.35
N LEU A 27 5.12 -7.50 -4.53
CA LEU A 27 5.92 -8.42 -5.34
C LEU A 27 6.23 -9.72 -4.59
N PRO A 28 6.41 -10.84 -5.31
CA PRO A 28 6.78 -12.11 -4.70
C PRO A 28 8.18 -12.05 -4.08
N GLY A 29 8.43 -12.94 -3.11
CA GLY A 29 9.74 -13.10 -2.50
C GLY A 29 9.75 -14.08 -1.34
N LEU A 30 10.93 -14.60 -1.01
CA LEU A 30 11.10 -15.56 0.08
C LEU A 30 10.90 -14.87 1.44
N PRO A 31 10.54 -15.59 2.52
CA PRO A 31 10.28 -14.99 3.84
C PRO A 31 11.42 -14.10 4.39
N ALA A 32 12.67 -14.39 4.01
CA ALA A 32 13.86 -13.61 4.41
C ALA A 32 14.11 -12.37 3.54
N ASP A 33 13.51 -12.29 2.36
CA ASP A 33 13.73 -11.19 1.43
C ASP A 33 13.03 -9.92 1.89
N ARG A 34 13.63 -8.78 1.55
CA ARG A 34 13.00 -7.46 1.72
C ARG A 34 11.67 -7.40 0.99
N ILE A 35 10.66 -6.80 1.63
CA ILE A 35 9.36 -6.55 0.99
C ILE A 35 9.53 -5.46 -0.07
N LYS A 36 9.05 -5.75 -1.28
CA LYS A 36 9.05 -4.85 -2.43
C LYS A 36 7.63 -4.70 -2.93
N CYS A 37 7.27 -3.48 -3.25
CA CYS A 37 6.00 -3.12 -3.84
C CYS A 37 6.21 -2.21 -5.05
N GLU A 38 5.25 -2.22 -5.96
CA GLU A 38 5.12 -1.22 -7.01
C GLU A 38 3.80 -0.46 -6.81
N LEU A 39 3.83 0.85 -6.97
CA LEU A 39 2.65 1.70 -6.82
C LEU A 39 2.21 2.24 -8.18
N PHE A 40 0.94 2.05 -8.52
CA PHE A 40 0.39 2.55 -9.78
C PHE A 40 -1.01 3.13 -9.60
N ALA A 41 -1.34 4.12 -10.44
CA ALA A 41 -2.65 4.78 -10.45
C ALA A 41 -3.61 4.08 -11.42
N THR A 42 -4.89 4.07 -11.08
CA THR A 42 -5.98 3.55 -11.92
C THR A 42 -7.31 4.19 -11.49
N SER A 43 -8.36 4.06 -12.31
CA SER A 43 -9.71 4.45 -11.89
C SER A 43 -10.39 3.32 -11.09
N ILE A 44 -11.31 3.67 -10.19
CA ILE A 44 -12.10 2.66 -9.45
C ILE A 44 -12.85 1.74 -10.42
N ALA A 45 -13.42 2.31 -11.48
CA ALA A 45 -14.17 1.56 -12.48
C ALA A 45 -13.28 0.54 -13.21
N ALA A 46 -12.06 0.94 -13.63
CA ALA A 46 -11.14 0.05 -14.33
C ALA A 46 -10.58 -1.05 -13.41
N ALA A 47 -10.47 -0.79 -12.10
CA ALA A 47 -9.97 -1.75 -11.13
C ALA A 47 -11.05 -2.64 -10.51
N SER A 48 -12.34 -2.45 -10.83
CA SER A 48 -13.42 -3.16 -10.16
C SER A 48 -13.25 -4.69 -10.30
N GLY A 49 -13.20 -5.38 -9.16
CA GLY A 49 -13.01 -6.83 -9.11
C GLY A 49 -11.58 -7.33 -9.40
N THR A 50 -10.57 -6.45 -9.54
CA THR A 50 -9.20 -6.86 -9.90
C THR A 50 -8.15 -6.69 -8.80
N TYR A 51 -8.54 -6.24 -7.61
CA TYR A 51 -7.63 -6.01 -6.48
C TYR A 51 -8.23 -6.50 -5.17
N ALA A 52 -7.38 -6.77 -4.18
CA ALA A 52 -7.80 -6.96 -2.80
C ALA A 52 -7.81 -5.63 -2.04
N ALA A 53 -8.59 -5.50 -0.97
CA ALA A 53 -8.46 -4.39 -0.01
C ALA A 53 -7.96 -4.91 1.34
N LEU A 54 -7.00 -4.22 1.96
CA LEU A 54 -6.52 -4.57 3.30
C LEU A 54 -7.33 -3.84 4.37
N SER A 55 -7.90 -4.59 5.31
CA SER A 55 -8.45 -4.08 6.56
C SER A 55 -7.55 -4.51 7.71
N TYR A 56 -6.98 -3.53 8.41
CA TYR A 56 -6.03 -3.75 9.51
C TYR A 56 -6.05 -2.54 10.44
N THR A 57 -5.55 -2.70 11.65
CA THR A 57 -5.29 -1.57 12.55
C THR A 57 -3.92 -0.97 12.24
N TRP A 58 -3.79 0.35 12.27
CA TRP A 58 -2.52 1.00 11.91
C TRP A 58 -1.35 0.63 12.84
N GLY A 59 -1.66 0.15 14.06
CA GLY A 59 -0.69 -0.23 15.06
C GLY A 59 -0.22 0.97 15.91
N SER A 60 0.78 0.73 16.76
CA SER A 60 1.36 1.75 17.62
C SER A 60 2.36 2.60 16.86
N THR A 61 2.22 3.92 16.94
CA THR A 61 3.22 4.88 16.42
C THR A 61 4.47 4.97 17.30
N ARG A 62 4.46 4.33 18.48
CA ARG A 62 5.60 4.33 19.42
C ARG A 62 6.68 3.33 19.03
N GLU A 63 6.35 2.34 18.20
CA GLU A 63 7.28 1.34 17.76
C GLU A 63 8.08 1.79 16.54
N ALA A 64 9.33 1.33 16.42
CA ALA A 64 10.18 1.67 15.31
C ALA A 64 9.57 1.21 13.97
N ARG A 65 9.46 2.12 13.00
CA ARG A 65 8.99 1.78 11.66
C ARG A 65 9.92 0.76 10.99
N ARG A 66 9.37 -0.09 10.12
CA ARG A 66 10.12 -1.10 9.35
C ARG A 66 10.27 -0.62 7.91
N TRP A 67 11.42 -0.94 7.31
CA TRP A 67 11.69 -0.57 5.92
C TRP A 67 11.13 -1.60 4.95
N ILE A 68 10.36 -1.10 3.98
CA ILE A 68 10.01 -1.80 2.73
C ILE A 68 10.54 -0.98 1.56
N HIS A 69 10.43 -1.49 0.33
CA HIS A 69 10.75 -0.71 -0.87
C HIS A 69 9.49 -0.54 -1.72
N VAL A 70 9.14 0.69 -2.06
CA VAL A 70 8.05 1.00 -3.00
C VAL A 70 8.68 1.68 -4.21
N ASP A 71 8.49 1.11 -5.40
CA ASP A 71 9.13 1.56 -6.64
C ASP A 71 10.67 1.66 -6.53
N GLY A 72 11.26 0.72 -5.78
CA GLY A 72 12.70 0.67 -5.50
C GLY A 72 13.20 1.69 -4.46
N ILE A 73 12.32 2.54 -3.93
CA ILE A 73 12.64 3.58 -2.95
C ILE A 73 12.33 3.09 -1.53
N PRO A 74 13.21 3.32 -0.54
CA PRO A 74 12.91 3.01 0.86
C PRO A 74 11.63 3.71 1.35
N PHE A 75 10.71 2.94 1.89
CA PHE A 75 9.45 3.40 2.46
C PHE A 75 9.26 2.85 3.86
N HIS A 76 8.77 3.68 4.77
CA HIS A 76 8.56 3.30 6.16
C HIS A 76 7.14 2.77 6.40
N ALA A 77 7.02 1.47 6.65
CA ALA A 77 5.79 0.85 7.11
C ALA A 77 5.74 0.81 8.64
N GLN A 78 4.53 0.95 9.21
CA GLN A 78 4.32 0.62 10.62
C GLN A 78 4.51 -0.88 10.85
N PRO A 79 4.92 -1.33 12.05
CA PRO A 79 5.17 -2.76 12.31
C PRO A 79 4.00 -3.66 11.95
N ASN A 80 2.76 -3.29 12.32
CA ASN A 80 1.61 -4.12 12.02
C ASN A 80 1.35 -4.26 10.50
N LEU A 81 1.56 -3.18 9.74
CA LEU A 81 1.49 -3.23 8.28
C LEU A 81 2.61 -4.10 7.69
N PHE A 82 3.83 -3.99 8.23
CA PHE A 82 4.95 -4.82 7.78
C PHE A 82 4.65 -6.31 7.97
N ASP A 83 4.14 -6.68 9.14
CA ASP A 83 3.78 -8.08 9.43
C ASP A 83 2.62 -8.56 8.56
N ALA A 84 1.61 -7.71 8.33
CA ALA A 84 0.53 -8.00 7.39
C ALA A 84 1.06 -8.26 5.98
N LEU A 85 1.91 -7.37 5.45
CA LEU A 85 2.53 -7.53 4.13
C LEU A 85 3.36 -8.83 4.06
N LYS A 86 4.09 -9.15 5.14
CA LYS A 86 4.88 -10.38 5.20
C LYS A 86 4.01 -11.63 5.17
N GLY A 87 2.90 -11.64 5.89
CA GLY A 87 1.93 -12.75 5.90
C GLY A 87 1.14 -12.88 4.60
N LEU A 88 0.94 -11.77 3.88
CA LEU A 88 0.22 -11.73 2.60
C LEU A 88 1.11 -12.04 1.39
N ARG A 89 2.43 -11.82 1.49
CA ARG A 89 3.37 -12.04 0.39
C ARG A 89 3.49 -13.53 0.08
N ASN A 90 3.34 -13.88 -1.19
CA ASN A 90 3.60 -15.21 -1.72
C ASN A 90 5.03 -15.30 -2.31
N SER A 91 5.60 -16.50 -2.39
CA SER A 91 6.94 -16.71 -2.96
C SER A 91 6.99 -16.63 -4.48
N GLU A 92 5.87 -16.82 -5.16
CA GLU A 92 5.80 -16.97 -6.62
C GLU A 92 4.90 -15.92 -7.27
N ASN A 93 3.79 -15.57 -6.61
CA ASN A 93 2.76 -14.70 -7.18
C ASN A 93 2.76 -13.31 -6.54
N GLU A 94 2.55 -12.29 -7.36
CA GLU A 94 2.26 -10.94 -6.89
C GLU A 94 0.82 -10.81 -6.36
N LEU A 95 0.59 -9.80 -5.53
CA LEU A 95 -0.73 -9.46 -5.03
C LEU A 95 -1.01 -7.98 -5.28
N VAL A 96 -2.05 -7.69 -6.06
CA VAL A 96 -2.56 -6.31 -6.23
C VAL A 96 -3.54 -6.02 -5.10
N ILE A 97 -3.19 -5.05 -4.25
CA ILE A 97 -3.93 -4.73 -3.03
C ILE A 97 -3.99 -3.22 -2.78
N TRP A 98 -5.13 -2.74 -2.30
CA TRP A 98 -5.27 -1.38 -1.77
C TRP A 98 -4.95 -1.38 -0.28
N ILE A 99 -4.06 -0.48 0.13
CA ILE A 99 -3.59 -0.31 1.51
C ILE A 99 -3.53 1.19 1.78
N ASP A 100 -4.36 1.72 2.66
CA ASP A 100 -4.46 3.16 2.96
C ASP A 100 -3.11 3.84 3.22
N ALA A 101 -2.23 3.23 4.02
CA ALA A 101 -0.94 3.79 4.40
C ALA A 101 0.09 3.82 3.26
N ILE A 102 -0.14 3.10 2.16
CA ILE A 102 0.75 3.06 0.98
C ILE A 102 0.10 3.71 -0.25
N CYS A 103 -1.21 3.58 -0.42
CA CYS A 103 -1.91 4.03 -1.62
C CYS A 103 -2.32 5.51 -1.54
N ILE A 104 -2.47 6.05 -0.33
CA ILE A 104 -2.83 7.44 -0.08
C ILE A 104 -1.58 8.22 0.32
N ASP A 105 -1.36 9.40 -0.29
CA ASP A 105 -0.35 10.33 0.22
C ASP A 105 -0.84 10.95 1.53
N GLN A 106 -0.38 10.38 2.65
CA GLN A 106 -0.78 10.78 3.99
C GLN A 106 -0.37 12.22 4.35
N ASN A 107 0.59 12.81 3.62
CA ASN A 107 1.05 14.17 3.82
C ASN A 107 0.27 15.19 2.98
N ASN A 108 -0.44 14.74 1.94
CA ASN A 108 -1.29 15.57 1.10
C ASN A 108 -2.73 15.54 1.63
N VAL A 109 -3.07 16.49 2.52
CA VAL A 109 -4.39 16.53 3.19
C VAL A 109 -5.57 16.57 2.20
N PRO A 110 -5.58 17.41 1.14
CA PRO A 110 -6.63 17.38 0.14
C PRO A 110 -6.82 16.01 -0.52
N GLU A 111 -5.72 15.39 -0.98
CA GLU A 111 -5.77 14.05 -1.60
C GLU A 111 -6.27 13.00 -0.60
N ARG A 112 -5.72 13.02 0.61
CA ARG A 112 -6.10 12.08 1.67
C ARG A 112 -7.59 12.15 1.98
N ASN A 113 -8.14 13.36 2.14
CA ASN A 113 -9.56 13.52 2.41
C ASN A 113 -10.43 13.01 1.25
N TYR A 114 -9.99 13.23 0.01
CA TYR A 114 -10.67 12.69 -1.17
C TYR A 114 -10.64 11.15 -1.20
N GLN A 115 -9.48 10.53 -0.95
CA GLN A 115 -9.35 9.08 -0.91
C GLN A 115 -10.15 8.44 0.24
N VAL A 116 -10.19 9.11 1.41
CA VAL A 116 -11.02 8.67 2.55
C VAL A 116 -12.51 8.68 2.18
N ALA A 117 -12.97 9.71 1.46
CA ALA A 117 -14.36 9.76 0.97
C ALA A 117 -14.69 8.62 0.00
N LEU A 118 -13.69 8.10 -0.73
CA LEU A 118 -13.84 6.96 -1.65
C LEU A 118 -13.75 5.59 -0.98
N MET A 119 -13.40 5.48 0.30
CA MET A 119 -13.16 4.18 0.95
C MET A 119 -14.35 3.22 0.80
N GLY A 120 -15.58 3.70 0.94
CA GLY A 120 -16.77 2.86 0.76
C GLY A 120 -16.81 2.18 -0.61
N ASP A 121 -16.49 2.92 -1.67
CA ASP A 121 -16.47 2.40 -3.04
C ASP A 121 -15.25 1.52 -3.30
N ILE A 122 -14.10 1.85 -2.72
CA ILE A 122 -12.89 1.04 -2.79
C ILE A 122 -13.15 -0.35 -2.21
N PHE A 123 -13.63 -0.43 -0.98
CA PHE A 123 -13.92 -1.73 -0.36
C PHE A 123 -15.04 -2.48 -1.07
N ARG A 124 -16.07 -1.79 -1.58
CA ARG A 124 -17.16 -2.40 -2.36
C ARG A 124 -16.70 -3.01 -3.68
N ASN A 125 -15.74 -2.38 -4.35
CA ASN A 125 -15.25 -2.81 -5.67
C ASN A 125 -14.02 -3.74 -5.58
N ALA A 126 -13.50 -4.01 -4.40
CA ALA A 126 -12.45 -5.00 -4.23
C ALA A 126 -12.98 -6.41 -4.54
N SER A 127 -12.15 -7.24 -5.18
CA SER A 127 -12.44 -8.67 -5.39
C SER A 127 -12.58 -9.44 -4.07
N VAL A 128 -11.82 -9.02 -3.06
CA VAL A 128 -11.83 -9.59 -1.71
C VAL A 128 -11.31 -8.56 -0.72
N VAL A 129 -11.88 -8.57 0.49
CA VAL A 129 -11.33 -7.82 1.62
C VAL A 129 -10.52 -8.78 2.49
N ARG A 130 -9.24 -8.47 2.67
CA ARG A 130 -8.33 -9.23 3.52
C ARG A 130 -8.28 -8.56 4.88
N VAL A 131 -8.71 -9.27 5.93
CA VAL A 131 -8.71 -8.77 7.30
C VAL A 131 -7.46 -9.28 8.01
N TRP A 132 -6.66 -8.37 8.55
CA TRP A 132 -5.47 -8.69 9.33
C TRP A 132 -5.70 -8.39 10.82
N LEU A 133 -5.59 -9.44 11.64
CA LEU A 133 -5.82 -9.36 13.09
C LEU A 133 -4.53 -9.29 13.91
N GLY A 134 -3.37 -9.24 13.25
CA GLY A 134 -2.05 -9.35 13.88
C GLY A 134 -1.38 -10.69 13.59
N PRO A 135 -0.09 -10.82 13.93
CA PRO A 135 0.62 -12.09 13.84
C PRO A 135 -0.06 -13.13 14.73
N GLY A 136 -0.16 -14.37 14.24
CA GLY A 136 -0.60 -15.50 15.06
C GLY A 136 0.35 -15.67 16.23
N SER A 137 -0.22 -15.76 17.44
CA SER A 137 0.50 -16.00 18.70
C SER A 137 1.22 -17.35 18.70
#